data_AF-A0A964KNP9-F1
#
_entry.id   AF-A0A964KNP9-F1
#
_cell.length_a   1.000
_cell.length_b   1.000
_cell.length_c   1.000
_cell.angle_alpha   90.00
_cell.angle_beta   90.00
_cell.angle_gamma   90.00
#
_symmetry.space_group_name_H-M   'P 1'
#
loop_
_entity.id
_entity.type
_entity.pdbx_description
1 polymer ?
#
loop_
_entity_poly.entity_id
_entity_poly.type
_entity_poly.pdbx_seq_one_letter_code
_entity_poly.pdbx_strand_id
1 'polypeptide(L)'
;RAVIQELARTGNAVIIGHASNLILKGYPGAFHVGLMSTLESRVEVMAERDGSSLQEAERRMTEAERARVAFFRKFFKASADDQANFHMMLNTHALDSERVASIIVQAVS
;
A
#
# COMPACT_ATOMS: atom_id res chain seq x y z
N ARG A 1 0.41 16.67 1.69
CA ARG A 1 1.81 16.68 1.16
C ARG A 1 2.79 17.12 2.23
N ALA A 2 2.65 18.31 2.84
CA ALA A 2 3.54 18.82 3.89
C ALA A 2 3.80 17.82 5.05
N VAL A 3 2.75 17.26 5.65
CA VAL A 3 2.88 16.26 6.74
C VAL A 3 3.72 15.04 6.36
N ILE A 4 3.54 14.51 5.13
CA ILE A 4 4.31 13.35 4.65
C ILE A 4 5.78 13.70 4.47
N GLN A 5 6.08 14.90 3.97
CA GLN A 5 7.45 15.38 3.81
C GLN A 5 8.09 15.65 5.18
N GLU A 6 7.34 16.15 6.15
CA GLU A 6 7.80 16.37 7.51
C GLU A 6 8.16 15.05 8.21
N LEU A 7 7.29 14.04 8.13
CA LEU A 7 7.58 12.68 8.62
C LEU A 7 8.80 12.05 7.93
N ALA A 8 9.00 12.31 6.64
CA ALA A 8 10.20 11.85 5.94
C ALA A 8 11.48 12.56 6.42
N ARG A 9 11.37 13.80 6.93
CA ARG A 9 12.50 14.55 7.49
C ARG A 9 12.85 14.12 8.91
N THR A 10 11.88 13.67 9.71
CA THR A 10 12.17 13.11 11.04
C THR A 10 12.96 11.81 10.96
N GLY A 11 12.87 11.11 9.82
CA GLY A 11 13.49 9.79 9.62
C GLY A 11 12.79 8.70 10.43
N ASN A 12 13.25 7.45 10.27
CA ASN A 12 12.80 6.28 11.03
C ASN A 12 11.25 6.14 11.11
N ALA A 13 10.57 6.35 9.99
CA ALA A 13 9.11 6.32 9.91
C ALA A 13 8.61 5.35 8.83
N VAL A 14 7.54 4.62 9.14
CA VAL A 14 6.78 3.82 8.17
C VAL A 14 5.51 4.58 7.81
N ILE A 15 5.34 4.91 6.52
CA ILE A 15 4.20 5.69 6.03
C ILE A 15 3.33 4.81 5.14
N ILE A 16 2.13 4.51 5.62
CA ILE A 16 1.16 3.67 4.89
C ILE A 16 0.23 4.57 4.06
N GLY A 17 0.12 4.29 2.77
CA GLY A 17 -0.86 4.92 1.89
C GLY A 17 -0.60 6.39 1.55
N HIS A 18 -1.67 7.17 1.36
CA HIS A 18 -1.64 8.61 1.07
C HIS A 18 -0.83 9.05 -0.16
N ALA A 19 -0.61 8.14 -1.12
CA ALA A 19 0.30 8.32 -2.25
C ALA A 19 1.71 8.77 -1.81
N SER A 20 2.18 8.30 -0.65
CA SER A 20 3.51 8.60 -0.12
C SER A 20 4.61 8.26 -1.11
N ASN A 21 4.45 7.16 -1.86
CA ASN A 21 5.35 6.74 -2.93
C ASN A 21 5.52 7.78 -4.05
N LEU A 22 4.46 8.52 -4.38
CA LEU A 22 4.51 9.61 -5.35
C LEU A 22 4.95 10.94 -4.72
N ILE A 23 4.55 11.21 -3.48
CA ILE A 23 4.93 12.44 -2.76
C ILE A 23 6.43 12.46 -2.45
N LEU A 24 7.00 11.30 -2.12
CA LEU A 24 8.41 11.10 -1.78
C LEU A 24 9.18 10.44 -2.93
N LYS A 25 8.72 10.60 -4.17
CA LYS A 25 9.42 10.12 -5.36
C LYS A 25 10.78 10.78 -5.45
N GLY A 26 11.86 9.98 -5.43
CA GLY A 26 13.24 10.46 -5.45
C GLY A 26 13.74 11.06 -4.12
N TYR A 27 12.97 10.97 -3.03
CA TYR A 27 13.44 11.42 -1.72
C TYR A 27 14.58 10.52 -1.21
N PRO A 28 15.77 11.07 -0.88
CA PRO A 28 16.89 10.27 -0.38
C PRO A 28 16.51 9.51 0.90
N GLY A 29 16.78 8.20 0.93
CA GLY A 29 16.47 7.33 2.06
C GLY A 29 15.02 6.85 2.15
N ALA A 30 14.14 7.24 1.23
CA ALA A 30 12.81 6.64 1.13
C ALA A 30 12.86 5.32 0.35
N PHE A 31 12.25 4.26 0.90
CA PHE A 31 12.10 2.98 0.22
C PHE A 31 10.61 2.65 0.02
N HIS A 32 10.14 2.62 -1.23
CA HIS A 32 8.74 2.46 -1.57
C HIS A 32 8.38 0.99 -1.80
N VAL A 33 7.53 0.44 -0.93
CA VAL A 33 7.04 -0.95 -1.02
C VAL A 33 5.56 -0.94 -1.37
N GLY A 34 5.18 -1.69 -2.39
CA GLY A 34 3.78 -1.99 -2.71
C GLY A 34 3.43 -3.42 -2.33
N LEU A 35 2.23 -3.60 -1.76
CA LEU A 35 1.68 -4.92 -1.44
C LEU A 35 0.52 -5.22 -2.40
N MET A 36 0.51 -6.44 -2.93
CA MET A 36 -0.56 -6.92 -3.80
C MET A 36 -1.04 -8.29 -3.38
N SER A 37 -2.28 -8.61 -3.72
CA SER A 37 -2.91 -9.90 -3.46
C SER A 37 -4.12 -10.05 -4.39
N THR A 38 -4.64 -11.27 -4.52
CA THR A 38 -5.91 -11.53 -5.21
C THR A 38 -7.07 -10.84 -4.49
N LEU A 39 -8.17 -10.56 -5.21
CA LEU A 39 -9.34 -9.93 -4.61
C LEU A 39 -9.93 -10.84 -3.52
N GLU A 40 -10.06 -12.12 -3.85
CA GLU A 40 -10.60 -13.18 -3.00
C GLU A 40 -9.87 -13.21 -1.66
N SER A 41 -8.53 -13.28 -1.69
CA SER A 41 -7.73 -13.29 -0.46
C SER A 41 -7.90 -12.02 0.36
N ARG A 42 -8.00 -10.84 -0.30
CA ARG A 42 -8.22 -9.58 0.43
C ARG A 42 -9.61 -9.52 1.07
N VAL A 43 -10.61 -10.10 0.42
CA VAL A 43 -11.99 -10.17 0.93
C VAL A 43 -12.08 -11.09 2.13
N GLU A 44 -11.45 -12.26 2.08
CA GLU A 44 -11.37 -13.20 3.21
C GLU A 44 -10.72 -12.55 4.42
N VAL A 45 -9.54 -11.96 4.25
CA VAL A 45 -8.82 -11.25 5.34
C VAL A 45 -9.65 -10.11 5.92
N MET A 46 -10.35 -9.33 5.08
CA MET A 46 -11.21 -8.25 5.56
C MET A 46 -12.43 -8.78 6.32
N ALA A 47 -13.07 -9.83 5.81
CA ALA A 47 -14.24 -10.44 6.45
C ALA A 47 -13.89 -11.01 7.83
N GLU A 48 -12.76 -11.71 7.95
CA GLU A 48 -12.25 -12.22 9.22
C GLU A 48 -11.91 -11.10 10.20
N ARG A 49 -11.16 -10.09 9.75
CA ARG A 49 -10.74 -8.96 10.60
C ARG A 49 -11.93 -8.14 11.12
N ASP A 50 -12.91 -7.89 10.26
CA ASP A 50 -14.04 -7.01 10.57
C ASP A 50 -15.26 -7.76 11.13
N GLY A 51 -15.23 -9.11 11.17
CA GLY A 51 -16.36 -9.95 11.58
C GLY A 51 -17.59 -9.81 10.67
N SER A 52 -17.37 -9.53 9.38
CA SER A 52 -18.43 -9.28 8.39
C SER A 52 -18.63 -10.45 7.43
N SER A 53 -19.74 -10.47 6.69
CA SER A 53 -19.92 -11.44 5.61
C SER A 53 -18.93 -11.19 4.45
N LEU A 54 -18.63 -12.23 3.67
CA LEU A 54 -17.80 -12.13 2.47
C LEU A 54 -18.38 -11.13 1.46
N GLN A 55 -19.71 -11.11 1.30
CA GLN A 55 -20.38 -10.17 0.40
C GLN A 55 -20.18 -8.71 0.82
N GLU A 56 -20.27 -8.42 2.12
CA GLU A 56 -20.05 -7.07 2.63
C GLU A 56 -18.56 -6.66 2.53
N ALA A 57 -17.65 -7.59 2.83
CA ALA A 57 -16.22 -7.37 2.67
C ALA A 57 -15.83 -7.12 1.20
N GLU A 58 -16.39 -7.88 0.25
CA GLU A 58 -16.19 -7.67 -1.19
C GLU A 58 -16.68 -6.31 -1.67
N ARG A 59 -17.88 -5.91 -1.23
CA ARG A 59 -18.44 -4.59 -1.53
C ARG A 59 -17.51 -3.48 -1.04
N ARG A 60 -17.09 -3.55 0.23
CA ARG A 60 -16.18 -2.56 0.84
C ARG A 60 -14.80 -2.54 0.18
N MET A 61 -14.26 -3.71 -0.16
CA MET A 61 -12.97 -3.82 -0.86
C MET A 61 -13.03 -3.17 -2.24
N THR A 62 -14.09 -3.44 -3.00
CA THR A 62 -14.29 -2.88 -4.34
C THR A 62 -14.48 -1.36 -4.29
N GLU A 63 -15.24 -0.86 -3.31
CA GLU A 63 -15.42 0.58 -3.08
C GLU A 63 -14.10 1.27 -2.71
N ALA A 64 -13.32 0.66 -1.82
CA ALA A 64 -12.00 1.18 -1.43
C ALA A 64 -11.02 1.23 -2.63
N GLU A 65 -11.00 0.19 -3.48
CA GLU A 65 -10.17 0.16 -4.68
C GLU A 65 -10.58 1.26 -5.68
N ARG A 66 -11.88 1.42 -5.93
CA ARG A 66 -12.39 2.51 -6.79
C ARG A 66 -12.02 3.88 -6.24
N ALA A 67 -12.13 4.08 -4.93
CA ALA A 67 -11.75 5.32 -4.27
C ALA A 67 -10.24 5.59 -4.40
N ARG A 68 -9.40 4.56 -4.22
CA ARG A 68 -7.94 4.64 -4.41
C ARG A 68 -7.58 5.07 -5.83
N VAL A 69 -8.12 4.40 -6.85
CA VAL A 69 -7.86 4.74 -8.26
C VAL A 69 -8.33 6.17 -8.57
N ALA A 70 -9.52 6.56 -8.11
CA ALA A 70 -10.05 7.91 -8.32
C ALA A 70 -9.17 8.98 -7.64
N PHE A 71 -8.68 8.72 -6.43
CA PHE A 71 -7.77 9.60 -5.70
C PHE A 71 -6.46 9.83 -6.46
N PHE A 72 -5.78 8.77 -6.88
CA PHE A 72 -4.53 8.87 -7.65
C PHE A 72 -4.73 9.63 -8.96
N ARG A 73 -5.78 9.29 -9.72
CA ARG A 73 -6.10 9.99 -10.97
C ARG A 73 -6.41 11.46 -10.75
N LYS A 74 -7.19 11.81 -9.72
CA LYS A 74 -7.61 13.19 -9.46
C LYS A 74 -6.44 14.06 -9.02
N PHE A 75 -5.65 13.61 -8.05
CA PHE A 75 -4.68 14.44 -7.34
C PHE A 75 -3.23 14.27 -7.80
N PHE A 76 -2.91 13.18 -8.48
CA PHE A 76 -1.53 12.87 -8.92
C PHE A 76 -1.41 12.65 -10.43
N LYS A 77 -2.52 12.59 -11.17
CA LYS A 77 -2.53 12.30 -12.62
C LYS A 77 -1.74 11.03 -12.96
N ALA A 78 -1.75 10.06 -12.03
CA ALA A 78 -0.98 8.83 -12.11
C ALA A 78 -1.91 7.62 -11.96
N SER A 79 -1.46 6.47 -12.46
CA SER A 79 -2.07 5.19 -12.12
C SER A 79 -1.74 4.83 -10.68
N ALA A 80 -2.72 4.29 -9.95
CA ALA A 80 -2.48 3.74 -8.62
C ALA A 80 -1.70 2.40 -8.67
N ASP A 81 -1.62 1.78 -9.85
CA ASP A 81 -1.10 0.43 -10.06
C ASP A 81 0.19 0.40 -10.88
N ASP A 82 0.75 1.58 -11.18
CA ASP A 82 2.04 1.66 -11.87
C ASP A 82 3.17 1.22 -10.94
N GLN A 83 3.63 -0.01 -11.17
CA GLN A 83 4.68 -0.69 -10.41
C GLN A 83 6.01 0.06 -10.45
N ALA A 84 6.27 0.89 -11.47
CA ALA A 84 7.49 1.68 -11.57
C ALA A 84 7.58 2.79 -10.49
N ASN A 85 6.50 3.03 -9.73
CA ASN A 85 6.51 3.95 -8.58
C ASN A 85 6.85 3.26 -7.26
N PHE A 86 7.28 2.00 -7.28
CA PHE A 86 7.74 1.23 -6.13
C PHE A 86 9.14 0.68 -6.40
N HIS A 87 9.96 0.58 -5.35
CA HIS A 87 11.25 -0.12 -5.42
C HIS A 87 11.06 -1.63 -5.26
N MET A 88 9.99 -2.04 -4.58
CA MET A 88 9.66 -3.45 -4.35
C MET A 88 8.15 -3.66 -4.36
N MET A 89 7.71 -4.74 -5.03
CA MET A 89 6.33 -5.22 -5.00
C MET A 89 6.31 -6.63 -4.38
N LEU A 90 5.46 -6.86 -3.37
CA LEU A 90 5.33 -8.15 -2.70
C LEU A 90 3.90 -8.69 -2.80
N ASN A 91 3.77 -9.96 -3.16
CA ASN A 91 2.48 -10.64 -3.20
C ASN A 91 2.19 -11.31 -1.84
N THR A 92 1.22 -10.77 -1.11
CA THR A 92 0.84 -11.22 0.23
C THR A 92 -0.19 -12.35 0.23
N HIS A 93 -0.65 -12.79 -0.94
CA HIS A 93 -1.43 -14.03 -1.06
C HIS A 93 -0.55 -15.27 -0.81
N ALA A 94 0.71 -15.20 -1.26
CA ALA A 94 1.65 -16.33 -1.21
C ALA A 94 2.61 -16.29 -0.01
N LEU A 95 2.65 -15.17 0.71
CA LEU A 95 3.59 -14.91 1.80
C LEU A 95 2.82 -14.42 3.03
N ASP A 96 3.08 -15.03 4.18
CA ASP A 96 2.56 -14.52 5.45
C ASP A 96 3.20 -13.18 5.84
N SER A 97 2.56 -12.50 6.79
CA SER A 97 2.97 -11.15 7.20
C SER A 97 4.37 -11.09 7.83
N GLU A 98 4.82 -12.14 8.52
CA GLU A 98 6.15 -12.16 9.16
C GLU A 98 7.25 -12.26 8.11
N ARG A 99 7.06 -13.12 7.10
CA ARG A 99 7.98 -13.27 5.98
C ARG A 99 8.03 -12.01 5.13
N VAL A 100 6.89 -11.39 4.86
CA VAL A 100 6.83 -10.09 4.15
C VAL A 100 7.61 -9.02 4.93
N ALA A 101 7.39 -8.90 6.23
CA ALA A 101 8.11 -7.95 7.07
C ALA A 101 9.63 -8.20 7.06
N SER A 102 10.06 -9.45 7.18
CA SER A 102 11.48 -9.83 7.13
C SER A 102 12.14 -9.45 5.80
N ILE A 103 11.47 -9.68 4.67
CA ILE A 103 11.97 -9.30 3.34
C ILE A 103 12.13 -7.77 3.25
N ILE A 104 11.13 -7.02 3.71
CA ILE A 104 11.17 -5.54 3.69
C ILE A 104 12.33 -5.03 4.54
N VAL A 105 12.51 -5.55 5.76
CA VAL A 105 13.61 -5.16 6.66
C VAL A 105 14.96 -5.41 6.01
N GLN A 106 15.17 -6.59 5.40
CA GLN A 106 16.42 -6.91 4.70
C GLN A 106 16.69 -6.00 3.49
N ALA A 107 15.65 -5.51 2.82
CA ALA A 107 15.79 -4.63 1.66
C ALA A 107 16.13 -3.18 2.01
N VAL A 108 15.80 -2.73 3.23
CA VAL A 108 16.03 -1.35 3.70
C VAL A 108 17.21 -1.22 4.67
N SER A 109 17.79 -2.35 5.10
CA SER A 109 19.00 -2.40 5.93
C SER A 109 20.25 -2.18 5.08
#